data_AF-A0A821FXE2-F1
#
_entry.id   AF-A0A821FXE2-F1
#
_cell.length_a   1.000
_cell.length_b   1.000
_cell.length_c   1.000
_cell.angle_alpha   90.00
_cell.angle_beta   90.00
_cell.angle_gamma   90.00
#
_symmetry.space_group_name_H-M   'P 1'
#
loop_
_entity.id
_entity.type
_entity.pdbx_description
1 polymer ?
#
loop_
_entity_poly.entity_id
_entity_poly.type
_entity_poly.pdbx_seq_one_letter_code
_entity_poly.pdbx_strand_id
1 'polypeptide(L)'
;NEDVPQTDIDKRLFWCQKTNYFEFHYKILVKKGHGGNKLNKLRTICQSNRKFRLHVSFNVFKQLDEKHSHYMVITCLFDVARENAFKSSDAIVEYLTKNNFPPIETVSEFIVYDTHMELDKGWI
;
A
#
# COMPACT_ATOMS: atom_id res chain seq x y z
N ASN A 1 19.40 7.83 -11.72
CA ASN A 1 18.66 7.16 -10.61
C ASN A 1 19.38 7.35 -9.27
N GLU A 2 19.88 8.56 -8.99
CA GLU A 2 20.55 8.89 -7.72
C GLU A 2 19.58 9.54 -6.71
N ASP A 3 18.33 9.80 -7.12
CA ASP A 3 17.36 10.60 -6.38
C ASP A 3 16.51 9.84 -5.35
N VAL A 4 16.88 8.59 -5.02
CA VAL A 4 16.19 7.79 -3.99
C VAL A 4 17.21 7.10 -3.07
N PRO A 5 16.92 6.93 -1.77
CA PRO A 5 17.82 6.29 -0.84
C PRO A 5 18.02 4.82 -1.21
N GLN A 6 19.28 4.42 -1.45
CA GLN A 6 19.60 3.04 -1.81
C GLN A 6 19.71 2.16 -0.56
N THR A 7 20.31 2.68 0.52
CA THR A 7 20.47 1.96 1.79
C THR A 7 19.75 2.65 2.96
N ASP A 8 19.35 1.87 3.98
CA ASP A 8 18.69 2.43 5.17
C ASP A 8 19.58 3.42 5.92
N ILE A 9 20.90 3.26 5.80
CA ILE A 9 21.86 4.22 6.35
C ILE A 9 21.70 5.56 5.63
N ASP A 10 21.66 5.57 4.29
CA ASP A 10 21.44 6.79 3.51
C ASP A 10 20.08 7.44 3.84
N LYS A 11 19.02 6.63 3.95
CA LYS A 11 17.68 7.11 4.32
C LYS A 11 17.72 7.86 5.65
N ARG A 12 18.45 7.34 6.64
CA ARG A 12 18.54 7.96 7.96
C ARG A 12 19.41 9.21 7.99
N LEU A 13 20.46 9.27 7.16
CA LEU A 13 21.43 10.36 7.17
C LEU A 13 20.99 11.56 6.35
N PHE A 14 20.33 11.35 5.21
CA PHE A 14 20.11 12.40 4.21
C PHE A 14 18.65 12.74 3.95
N TRP A 15 17.70 11.98 4.52
CA TRP A 15 16.27 12.15 4.23
C TRP A 15 15.45 12.36 5.49
N CYS A 16 14.37 13.13 5.36
CA CYS A 16 13.43 13.35 6.45
C CYS A 16 12.62 12.08 6.70
N GLN A 17 12.66 11.55 7.92
CA GLN A 17 11.89 10.35 8.30
C GLN A 17 10.37 10.60 8.40
N LYS A 18 9.94 11.87 8.37
CA LYS A 18 8.52 12.22 8.47
C LYS A 18 7.87 12.45 7.11
N THR A 19 8.60 13.02 6.16
CA THR A 19 8.04 13.46 4.88
C THR A 19 8.59 12.70 3.68
N ASN A 20 9.60 11.85 3.88
CA ASN A 20 10.15 10.99 2.83
C ASN A 20 9.88 9.53 3.12
N TYR A 21 9.19 8.88 2.20
CA TYR A 21 8.77 7.50 2.36
C TYR A 21 8.58 6.83 1.01
N PHE A 22 8.64 5.51 1.01
CA PHE A 22 8.15 4.72 -0.11
C PHE A 22 6.66 4.49 0.06
N GLU A 23 5.90 4.74 -0.99
CA GLU A 23 4.48 4.43 -1.06
C GLU A 23 4.27 3.30 -2.05
N PHE A 24 3.49 2.29 -1.65
CA PHE A 24 3.11 1.20 -2.55
C PHE A 24 1.60 1.10 -2.64
N HIS A 25 1.12 0.98 -3.87
CA HIS A 25 -0.29 0.82 -4.20
C HIS A 25 -0.50 -0.57 -4.81
N TYR A 26 -1.33 -1.39 -4.18
CA TYR A 26 -1.70 -2.72 -4.64
C TYR A 26 -3.14 -2.71 -5.11
N LYS A 27 -3.33 -2.85 -6.41
CA LYS A 27 -4.66 -2.94 -7.01
C LYS A 27 -5.21 -4.34 -6.83
N ILE A 28 -6.34 -4.45 -6.15
CA ILE A 28 -7.01 -5.72 -5.87
C ILE A 28 -8.35 -5.76 -6.61
N LEU A 29 -8.58 -6.86 -7.34
CA LEU A 29 -9.88 -7.15 -7.92
C LEU A 29 -10.73 -7.93 -6.92
N VAL A 30 -11.85 -7.35 -6.48
CA VAL A 30 -12.80 -8.02 -5.58
C VAL A 30 -14.08 -8.32 -6.33
N LYS A 31 -14.40 -9.61 -6.44
CA LYS A 31 -15.67 -10.07 -7.01
C LYS A 31 -16.84 -9.64 -6.12
N LYS A 32 -17.81 -8.94 -6.70
CA LYS A 32 -19.12 -8.67 -6.11
C LYS A 32 -19.85 -10.02 -5.96
N GLY A 33 -20.00 -10.46 -4.72
CA GLY A 33 -20.88 -11.57 -4.37
C GLY A 33 -22.14 -11.02 -3.70
N HIS A 34 -23.21 -11.81 -3.70
CA HIS A 34 -24.39 -11.53 -2.88
C HIS A 34 -23.96 -11.55 -1.39
N GLY A 35 -23.76 -10.36 -0.78
CA GLY A 35 -23.56 -10.22 0.67
C GLY A 35 -22.38 -9.38 1.18
N GLY A 36 -21.64 -8.62 0.37
CA GLY A 36 -20.63 -7.64 0.86
C GLY A 36 -19.41 -8.21 1.62
N ASN A 37 -19.34 -9.52 1.82
CA ASN A 37 -18.41 -10.20 2.72
C ASN A 37 -16.93 -10.07 2.31
N LYS A 38 -16.61 -10.10 1.01
CA LYS A 38 -15.20 -10.07 0.55
C LYS A 38 -14.47 -8.76 0.82
N LEU A 39 -15.15 -7.61 0.72
CA LEU A 39 -14.53 -6.32 1.06
C LEU A 39 -14.22 -6.25 2.55
N ASN A 40 -15.16 -6.67 3.40
CA ASN A 40 -14.94 -6.71 4.84
C ASN A 40 -13.77 -7.64 5.18
N LYS A 41 -13.68 -8.80 4.53
CA LYS A 41 -12.53 -9.70 4.68
C LYS A 41 -11.21 -9.03 4.28
N LEU A 42 -11.16 -8.33 3.15
CA LEU A 42 -9.98 -7.57 2.73
C LEU A 42 -9.57 -6.51 3.77
N ARG A 43 -10.54 -5.74 4.28
CA ARG A 43 -10.31 -4.76 5.36
C ARG A 43 -9.78 -5.42 6.62
N THR A 44 -10.39 -6.53 7.06
CA THR A 44 -9.93 -7.28 8.23
C THR A 44 -8.51 -7.78 8.07
N ILE A 45 -8.14 -8.33 6.90
CA ILE A 45 -6.78 -8.79 6.62
C ILE A 45 -5.79 -7.62 6.72
N CYS A 46 -6.10 -6.50 6.07
CA CYS A 46 -5.25 -5.30 6.10
C CYS A 46 -5.05 -4.78 7.53
N GLN A 47 -6.11 -4.77 8.35
CA GLN A 47 -6.06 -4.34 9.75
C GLN A 47 -5.40 -5.36 10.68
N SER A 48 -5.48 -6.66 10.38
CA SER A 48 -4.97 -7.74 11.23
C SER A 48 -3.44 -7.78 11.30
N ASN A 49 -2.77 -7.32 10.24
CA ASN A 49 -1.31 -7.30 10.16
C ASN A 49 -0.78 -5.87 10.31
N ARG A 50 -0.74 -5.40 11.56
CA ARG A 50 -0.26 -4.06 11.93
C ARG A 50 1.18 -3.77 11.48
N LYS A 51 1.99 -4.80 11.23
CA LYS A 51 3.36 -4.65 10.72
C LYS A 51 3.38 -3.94 9.37
N PHE A 52 2.42 -4.25 8.49
CA PHE A 52 2.40 -3.74 7.13
C PHE A 52 1.66 -2.41 6.98
N ARG A 53 0.96 -1.94 8.02
CA ARG A 53 0.21 -0.66 8.01
C ARG A 53 -0.57 -0.47 6.70
N LEU A 54 -1.42 -1.45 6.40
CA LEU A 54 -2.16 -1.51 5.14
C LEU A 54 -3.48 -0.76 5.26
N HIS A 55 -3.77 0.07 4.27
CA HIS A 55 -4.98 0.87 4.20
C HIS A 55 -5.76 0.55 2.93
N VAL A 56 -7.07 0.31 3.06
CA VAL A 56 -7.92 0.02 1.90
C VAL A 56 -8.59 1.30 1.45
N SER A 57 -8.21 1.80 0.28
CA SER A 57 -8.88 2.90 -0.42
C SER A 57 -9.84 2.36 -1.49
N PHE A 58 -11.02 2.97 -1.60
CA PHE A 58 -11.96 2.65 -2.66
C PHE A 58 -11.70 3.57 -3.85
N ASN A 59 -11.35 2.98 -4.99
CA ASN A 59 -11.26 3.74 -6.23
C ASN A 59 -12.68 3.94 -6.80
N VAL A 60 -13.31 5.06 -6.44
CA VAL A 60 -14.68 5.43 -6.81
C VAL A 60 -14.87 5.46 -8.34
N PHE A 61 -13.80 5.59 -9.11
CA PHE A 61 -13.85 5.88 -10.54
C PHE A 61 -13.70 4.67 -11.47
N LYS A 62 -13.43 3.46 -10.95
CA LYS A 62 -13.23 2.27 -11.81
C LYS A 62 -13.99 1.05 -11.31
N GLN A 63 -15.28 1.03 -11.58
CA GLN A 63 -16.03 -0.23 -11.63
C GLN A 63 -15.80 -0.87 -13.01
N LEU A 64 -15.18 -2.06 -13.04
CA LEU A 64 -14.78 -2.74 -14.27
C LEU A 64 -15.98 -3.36 -15.01
N ASP A 65 -16.91 -3.93 -14.25
CA ASP A 65 -18.15 -4.56 -14.72
C ASP A 65 -19.16 -4.68 -13.54
N GLU A 66 -20.36 -5.22 -13.78
CA GLU A 66 -21.36 -5.44 -12.72
C GLU A 66 -20.92 -6.45 -11.64
N LYS A 67 -19.85 -7.22 -11.89
CA LYS A 67 -19.43 -8.38 -11.09
C LYS A 67 -18.15 -8.13 -10.30
N HIS A 68 -17.43 -7.04 -10.52
CA HIS A 68 -16.15 -6.75 -9.88
C HIS A 68 -15.99 -5.28 -9.51
N SER A 69 -15.23 -5.05 -8.44
CA SER A 69 -14.80 -3.72 -8.00
C SER A 69 -13.29 -3.71 -7.81
N HIS A 70 -12.66 -2.61 -8.20
CA HIS A 70 -11.26 -2.34 -7.86
C HIS A 70 -11.16 -1.70 -6.48
N TYR A 71 -10.26 -2.24 -5.68
CA TYR A 71 -9.82 -1.63 -4.43
C TYR A 71 -8.33 -1.39 -4.50
N MET A 72 -7.88 -0.31 -3.88
CA MET A 72 -6.46 -0.08 -3.68
C MET A 72 -6.11 -0.42 -2.24
N VAL A 73 -5.07 -1.19 -2.04
CA VAL A 73 -4.42 -1.32 -0.74
C VAL A 73 -3.15 -0.48 -0.79
N ILE A 74 -2.94 0.37 0.20
CA ILE A 74 -1.84 1.33 0.24
C ILE A 74 -1.01 1.08 1.50
N THR A 75 0.31 1.25 1.40
CA THR A 75 1.23 1.29 2.55
C THR A 75 2.29 2.36 2.34
N CYS A 76 2.68 3.01 3.43
CA CYS A 76 3.73 4.03 3.45
C CYS A 76 4.85 3.59 4.39
N LEU A 77 6.07 3.48 3.87
CA LEU A 77 7.26 3.01 4.58
C LEU A 77 8.28 4.15 4.73
N PHE A 78 8.33 4.73 5.92
CA PHE A 78 9.06 5.98 6.23
C PHE A 78 10.53 5.78 6.60
N ASP A 79 10.86 4.59 7.12
CA ASP A 79 12.10 4.27 7.82
C ASP A 79 13.03 3.34 7.04
N VAL A 80 12.66 3.00 5.80
CA VAL A 80 13.40 2.08 4.94
C VAL A 80 13.82 2.75 3.63
N ALA A 81 14.94 2.28 3.11
CA ALA A 81 15.42 2.60 1.78
C ALA A 81 14.91 1.60 0.74
N ARG A 82 15.27 1.83 -0.52
CA ARG A 82 14.73 1.10 -1.68
C ARG A 82 14.78 -0.42 -1.50
N GLU A 83 15.91 -0.99 -1.14
CA GLU A 83 16.04 -2.46 -1.04
C GLU A 83 15.04 -3.06 -0.04
N ASN A 84 14.96 -2.48 1.15
CA ASN A 84 14.08 -2.97 2.22
C ASN A 84 12.61 -2.60 1.99
N ALA A 85 12.34 -1.47 1.33
CA ALA A 85 11.01 -1.09 0.88
C ALA A 85 10.44 -2.14 -0.09
N PHE A 86 11.22 -2.54 -1.10
CA PHE A 86 10.79 -3.53 -2.09
C PHE A 86 10.66 -4.93 -1.47
N LYS A 87 11.59 -5.37 -0.61
CA LYS A 87 11.43 -6.62 0.16
C LYS A 87 10.15 -6.64 1.01
N SER A 88 9.81 -5.49 1.60
CA SER A 88 8.57 -5.36 2.37
C SER A 88 7.35 -5.43 1.47
N SER A 89 7.42 -4.82 0.28
CA SER A 89 6.37 -4.92 -0.74
C SER A 89 6.15 -6.37 -1.18
N ASP A 90 7.21 -7.11 -1.48
CA ASP A 90 7.12 -8.54 -1.85
C ASP A 90 6.44 -9.36 -0.75
N ALA A 91 6.81 -9.13 0.51
CA ALA A 91 6.18 -9.79 1.66
C ALA A 91 4.68 -9.44 1.79
N ILE A 92 4.28 -8.21 1.45
CA ILE A 92 2.87 -7.79 1.42
C ILE A 92 2.13 -8.49 0.28
N VAL A 93 2.71 -8.55 -0.92
CA VAL A 93 2.13 -9.26 -2.07
C VAL A 93 1.91 -10.73 -1.73
N GLU A 94 2.89 -11.39 -1.13
CA GLU A 94 2.74 -12.76 -0.64
C GLU A 94 1.62 -12.90 0.39
N TYR A 95 1.57 -11.99 1.36
CA TYR A 95 0.56 -12.01 2.42
C TYR A 95 -0.86 -11.85 1.86
N LEU A 96 -1.07 -10.88 0.97
CA LEU A 96 -2.35 -10.65 0.30
C LEU A 96 -2.75 -11.85 -0.56
N THR A 97 -1.80 -12.42 -1.31
CA THR A 97 -2.02 -13.61 -2.14
C THR A 97 -2.41 -14.83 -1.31
N LYS A 98 -1.68 -15.12 -0.22
CA LYS A 98 -2.00 -16.21 0.73
C LYS A 98 -3.40 -16.07 1.33
N ASN A 99 -3.92 -14.83 1.40
CA ASN A 99 -5.26 -14.54 1.88
C ASN A 99 -6.34 -14.46 0.77
N ASN A 100 -6.03 -14.88 -0.46
CA ASN A 100 -6.91 -14.86 -1.64
C ASN A 100 -7.25 -13.47 -2.17
N PHE A 101 -6.35 -12.50 -2.01
CA PHE A 101 -6.44 -11.16 -2.60
C PHE A 101 -5.16 -10.80 -3.36
N PRO A 102 -4.76 -11.58 -4.38
CA PRO A 102 -3.55 -11.28 -5.15
C PRO A 102 -3.68 -9.90 -5.83
N PRO A 103 -2.66 -9.02 -5.70
CA PRO A 103 -2.60 -7.80 -6.50
C PRO A 103 -2.53 -8.12 -7.99
N ILE A 104 -3.32 -7.40 -8.79
CA ILE A 104 -3.25 -7.45 -10.26
C ILE A 104 -2.28 -6.41 -10.84
N GLU A 105 -1.90 -5.44 -10.02
CA GLU A 105 -0.99 -4.34 -10.35
C GLU A 105 -0.40 -3.81 -9.05
N THR A 106 0.91 -3.53 -9.07
CA THR A 106 1.62 -2.89 -7.97
C THR A 106 2.33 -1.66 -8.53
N VAL A 107 2.09 -0.50 -7.92
CA VAL A 107 2.80 0.76 -8.21
C VAL A 107 3.65 1.13 -6.99
N SER A 108 4.84 1.65 -7.24
CA SER A 108 5.76 2.11 -6.20
C SER A 108 6.19 3.53 -6.48
N GLU A 109 6.14 4.40 -5.47
CA GLU A 109 6.56 5.79 -5.53
C GLU A 109 7.50 6.09 -4.37
N PHE A 110 8.44 7.00 -4.58
CA PHE A 110 9.23 7.58 -3.49
C PHE A 110 8.85 9.04 -3.32
N ILE A 111 8.25 9.34 -2.18
CA ILE A 111 7.73 10.66 -1.89
C ILE A 111 8.87 11.54 -1.36
N VAL A 112 9.24 12.57 -2.13
CA VAL A 112 10.33 13.51 -1.78
C VAL A 112 9.82 14.66 -0.91
N TYR A 113 8.54 15.00 -1.02
CA TYR A 113 7.92 16.01 -0.20
C TYR A 113 6.40 15.85 -0.25
N ASP A 114 5.76 15.85 0.90
CA ASP A 114 4.31 15.83 1.03
C ASP A 114 3.85 16.98 1.93
N THR A 115 3.04 17.89 1.37
CA THR A 115 2.43 19.02 2.08
C THR A 115 1.08 18.68 2.70
N HIS A 116 0.55 17.49 2.44
CA HIS A 116 -0.82 17.10 2.76
C HIS A 116 -0.93 15.89 3.69
N MET A 117 0.14 15.53 4.42
CA MET A 117 0.13 14.42 5.40
C MET A 117 -1.05 14.47 6.40
N GLU A 118 -1.59 15.67 6.65
CA GLU A 118 -2.74 15.89 7.52
C GLU A 118 -4.05 15.33 6.94
N LEU A 119 -4.20 15.26 5.62
CA LEU A 119 -5.35 14.63 4.95
C LEU A 119 -5.37 13.11 5.17
N ASP A 120 -4.20 12.52 5.39
CA ASP A 120 -4.02 11.08 5.64
C ASP A 120 -4.15 10.71 7.12
N LYS A 121 -4.33 11.67 8.04
CA LYS A 121 -4.57 11.37 9.47
C LYS A 121 -5.84 10.57 9.74
N GLY A 122 -6.81 10.61 8.82
CA GLY A 122 -7.98 9.72 8.86
C GLY A 122 -7.76 8.35 8.22
N TRP A 123 -6.56 8.14 7.65
CA TRP A 123 -6.18 6.97 6.88
C TRP A 123 -5.21 6.09 7.68
N ILE A 124 -4.29 6.68 8.46
CA ILE A 124 -3.30 5.99 9.34
C ILE A 124 -3.91 5.42 10.63
#